data_AF-I3T900-F1
#
_entry.id   AF-I3T900-F1
#
_cell.length_a   1.000
_cell.length_b   1.000
_cell.length_c   1.000
_cell.angle_alpha   90.00
_cell.angle_beta   90.00
_cell.angle_gamma   90.00
#
_symmetry.space_group_name_H-M   'P 1'
#
loop_
_entity.id
_entity.type
_entity.pdbx_description
1 polymer ?
#
loop_
_entity_poly.entity_id
_entity_poly.type
_entity_poly.pdbx_seq_one_letter_code
_entity_poly.pdbx_strand_id
1 'polypeptide(L)' 'MKRAGQPVEVAPSFVFLASNQCSSYITGQVLHPNGGTVVNA' A
#
# COMPACT_ATOMS: atom_id res chain seq x y z
N MET A 1 11.21 -6.30 4.81
CA MET A 1 12.11 -6.67 3.71
C MET A 1 13.43 -6.01 4.03
N LYS A 2 14.57 -6.71 3.98
CA LYS A 2 15.88 -6.17 4.44
C LYS A 2 16.49 -5.16 3.46
N ARG A 3 15.66 -4.33 2.81
CA ARG A 3 16.05 -3.29 1.83
C ARG A 3 14.99 -2.20 1.73
N ALA A 4 15.36 -1.08 1.13
CA ALA A 4 14.40 -0.04 0.74
C ALA A 4 13.43 -0.56 -0.34
N GLY A 5 12.17 -0.13 -0.23
CA GLY A 5 11.15 -0.37 -1.23
C GLY A 5 11.46 0.35 -2.54
N GLN A 6 11.05 -0.24 -3.66
CA GLN A 6 11.15 0.37 -4.97
C GLN A 6 9.82 1.00 -5.38
N PRO A 7 9.81 2.04 -6.24
CA PRO A 7 8.58 2.71 -6.67
C PRO A 7 7.53 1.74 -7.25
N VAL A 8 7.97 0.73 -7.99
CA VAL A 8 7.11 -0.32 -8.57
C VAL A 8 6.40 -1.17 -7.52
N GLU A 9 6.91 -1.22 -6.29
CA GLU A 9 6.31 -1.96 -5.17
C GLU A 9 5.29 -1.13 -4.40
N VAL A 10 5.32 0.20 -4.56
CA VAL A 10 4.36 1.13 -3.95
C VAL A 10 3.21 1.46 -4.92
N ALA A 11 3.50 1.59 -6.21
CA ALA A 11 2.52 1.94 -7.24
C ALA A 11 1.24 1.07 -7.23
N PRO A 12 1.29 -0.26 -7.02
CA PRO A 12 0.09 -1.09 -6.97
C PRO A 12 -0.89 -0.70 -5.85
N SER A 13 -0.39 -0.20 -4.72
CA SER A 13 -1.24 0.31 -3.63
C SER A 13 -2.08 1.49 -4.08
N PHE A 14 -1.50 2.40 -4.87
CA PHE A 14 -2.23 3.54 -5.43
C PHE A 14 -3.25 3.09 -6.48
N VAL A 15 -2.83 2.22 -7.40
CA VAL A 15 -3.72 1.70 -8.45
C VAL A 15 -4.89 0.91 -7.86
N PHE A 16 -4.64 0.12 -6.80
CA PHE A 16 -5.69 -0.59 -6.07
C PHE A 16 -6.74 0.38 -5.53
N LEU A 17 -6.33 1.42 -4.80
CA LEU A 17 -7.24 2.40 -4.21
C LEU A 17 -7.97 3.25 -5.26
N ALA A 18 -7.35 3.48 -6.42
CA ALA A 18 -7.96 4.21 -7.53
C ALA A 18 -8.92 3.34 -8.37
N SER A 19 -8.87 2.02 -8.23
CA SER A 19 -9.66 1.09 -9.05
C SER A 19 -11.01 0.80 -8.43
N ASN A 20 -12.09 1.30 -9.03
CA ASN A 20 -13.46 0.96 -8.64
C ASN A 20 -13.73 -0.55 -8.63
N GLN A 21 -13.12 -1.31 -9.56
CA GLN A 21 -13.31 -2.76 -9.62
C GLN A 21 -12.64 -3.49 -8.44
N CYS A 22 -11.57 -2.91 -7.88
CA CYS A 22 -10.79 -3.55 -6.82
C CYS A 22 -11.15 -3.04 -5.42
N SER A 23 -11.60 -1.79 -5.28
CA SER A 23 -11.73 -1.13 -3.98
C SER A 23 -13.01 -0.29 -3.82
N SER A 24 -14.08 -0.55 -4.57
CA SER A 24 -15.35 0.20 -4.50
C SER A 24 -15.95 0.33 -3.11
N TYR A 25 -15.65 -0.59 -2.20
CA TYR A 25 -16.16 -0.59 -0.83
C TYR A 25 -15.08 -0.31 0.24
N ILE A 26 -13.91 0.16 -0.18
CA ILE A 26 -12.79 0.46 0.72
C ILE A 26 -12.57 1.97 0.73
N THR A 27 -12.83 2.60 1.88
CA THR A 27 -12.65 4.03 2.08
C THR A 27 -12.11 4.33 3.49
N GLY A 28 -11.44 5.46 3.64
CA GLY A 28 -10.85 5.92 4.91
C GLY A 28 -9.67 5.07 5.42
N GLN A 29 -9.16 4.12 4.63
CA GLN A 29 -8.07 3.24 5.02
C GLN A 29 -6.71 3.83 4.62
N VAL A 30 -5.68 3.57 5.44
CA VAL A 30 -4.29 3.88 5.12
C VAL A 30 -3.57 2.57 4.78
N LEU A 31 -3.03 2.49 3.56
CA LEU A 31 -2.23 1.34 3.13
C LEU A 31 -0.74 1.68 3.25
N HIS A 32 -0.02 0.94 4.08
CA HIS A 32 1.40 1.20 4.38
C HIS A 32 2.30 0.08 3.83
N PRO A 33 2.71 0.14 2.54
CA PRO A 33 3.61 -0.84 1.95
C PRO A 33 5.06 -0.64 2.42
N ASN A 34 5.36 -1.01 3.67
CA ASN A 34 6.68 -0.84 4.31
C ASN A 34 7.51 -2.13 4.38
N GLY A 35 7.08 -3.19 3.69
CA GLY A 35 7.77 -4.47 3.70
C GLY A 35 7.78 -5.17 5.08
N GLY A 36 6.87 -4.82 6.00
CA GLY A 36 6.75 -5.45 7.32
C GLY A 36 7.56 -4.79 8.42
N THR A 37 8.05 -3.57 8.22
CA THR A 37 8.70 -2.79 9.29
C THR A 37 7.65 -2.29 10.28
N VAL A 38 7.84 -2.56 11.58
CA VAL A 38 6.98 -2.02 12.64
C VAL A 38 7.40 -0.57 12.91
N VAL A 39 6.44 0.36 12.84
CA VAL A 39 6.71 1.80 12.96
C VAL A 39 6.12 2.46 14.22
N ASN A 40 5.30 1.74 15.00
CA ASN A 40 4.67 2.22 16.23
C ASN A 40 4.90 1.23 17.39
N ALA A 41 6.15 1.07 17.82
CA ALA A 41 6.47 0.33 19.04
C ALA A 41 6.27 1.21 20.28
#